data_AF-A0A435GV32-F1
#
_entry.id   AF-A0A435GV32-F1
#
_cell.length_a   1.000
_cell.length_b   1.000
_cell.length_c   1.000
_cell.angle_alpha   90.00
_cell.angle_beta   90.00
_cell.angle_gamma   90.00
#
_symmetry.space_group_name_H-M   'P 1'
#
loop_
_entity.id
_entity.type
_entity.pdbx_description
1 polymer ?
#
loop_
_entity_poly.entity_id
_entity_poly.type
_entity_poly.pdbx_seq_one_letter_code
_entity_poly.pdbx_strand_id
1 'polypeptide(L)'
;MEDRIRVRSEEILSDDWAILKKTVLDYRRRDGQWETQIRQTYDRGDGAVILPYDPLRSTVLLVRQFRYPAYVTGHREPLIEACAGLLDENDPETAIRKEAEEELGYRLKDIERLFSPYMS
;
A
#
# COMPACT_ATOMS: atom_id res chain seq x y z
N MET A 1 12.89 19.98 -0.04
CA MET A 1 12.47 19.20 1.15
C MET A 1 13.66 18.49 1.75
N GLU A 2 14.52 17.90 0.93
CA GLU A 2 15.81 17.31 1.36
C GLU A 2 16.67 18.29 2.17
N ASP A 3 16.64 19.58 1.82
CA ASP A 3 17.29 20.68 2.55
C ASP A 3 16.72 20.95 3.97
N ARG A 4 15.58 20.33 4.30
CA ARG A 4 14.84 20.50 5.56
C ARG A 4 14.83 19.23 6.42
N ILE A 5 15.46 18.14 5.98
CA ILE A 5 15.48 16.86 6.69
C ILE A 5 16.94 16.44 6.87
N ARG A 6 17.29 16.03 8.09
CA ARG A 6 18.59 15.40 8.38
C ARG A 6 18.35 14.13 9.17
N VAL A 7 18.63 12.98 8.57
CA VAL A 7 18.55 11.70 9.28
C VAL A 7 19.74 11.60 10.22
N ARG A 8 19.48 11.39 11.52
CA ARG A 8 20.51 11.21 12.54
C ARG A 8 20.85 9.74 12.75
N SER A 9 19.83 8.90 12.84
CA SER A 9 19.99 7.46 13.06
C SER A 9 18.75 6.70 12.62
N GLU A 10 18.95 5.44 12.27
CA GLU A 10 17.89 4.48 12.00
C GLU A 10 18.16 3.22 12.82
N GLU A 11 17.09 2.68 13.38
CA GLU A 11 17.10 1.46 14.18
C GLU A 11 16.02 0.53 13.61
N ILE A 12 16.41 -0.67 13.19
CA ILE A 12 15.44 -1.72 12.82
C ILE A 12 14.84 -2.24 14.13
N LEU A 13 13.53 -2.05 14.29
CA LEU A 13 12.76 -2.55 15.43
C LEU A 13 12.24 -3.97 15.18
N SER A 14 11.98 -4.32 13.91
CA SER A 14 11.57 -5.66 13.47
C SER A 14 11.95 -5.85 12.01
N ASP A 15 12.44 -7.04 11.68
CA ASP A 15 12.80 -7.50 10.34
C ASP A 15 12.34 -8.94 10.20
N ASP A 16 11.07 -9.10 9.80
CA ASP A 16 10.43 -10.39 9.57
C ASP A 16 9.70 -10.29 8.22
N TRP A 17 8.38 -10.50 8.17
CA TRP A 17 7.60 -10.32 6.94
C TRP A 17 7.72 -8.92 6.31
N ALA A 18 7.92 -7.88 7.13
CA ALA A 18 8.11 -6.50 6.70
C ALA A 18 9.04 -5.78 7.68
N ILE A 19 9.65 -4.67 7.24
CA ILE A 19 10.66 -3.96 8.03
C ILE A 19 10.00 -2.81 8.80
N LEU A 20 10.05 -2.87 10.14
CA LEU A 20 9.70 -1.75 11.00
C LEU A 20 10.97 -1.02 11.41
N LYS A 21 11.10 0.25 11.04
CA LYS A 21 12.23 1.12 11.41
C LYS A 21 11.79 2.24 12.33
N LYS A 22 12.67 2.63 13.24
CA LYS A 22 12.62 3.88 13.99
C LYS A 22 13.69 4.82 13.48
N THR A 23 13.27 5.97 12.98
CA THR A 23 14.16 7.00 12.44
C THR A 23 14.14 8.21 13.36
N VAL A 24 15.33 8.63 13.79
CA VAL A 24 15.54 9.93 14.44
C VAL A 24 16.02 10.91 13.38
N LEU A 25 15.29 12.00 13.20
CA LEU A 25 15.59 13.01 12.17
C LEU A 25 15.44 14.42 12.72
N ASP A 26 16.25 15.36 12.23
CA ASP A 26 15.98 16.77 12.42
C ASP A 26 15.15 17.30 11.26
N TYR A 27 14.05 17.98 11.59
CA TYR A 27 13.18 18.64 10.64
C TYR A 27 13.28 20.15 10.81
N ARG A 28 13.60 20.86 9.72
CA ARG A 28 13.61 22.33 9.69
C ARG A 28 12.19 22.84 9.49
N ARG A 29 11.63 23.45 10.54
CA ARG A 29 10.32 24.11 10.53
C ARG A 29 10.30 25.33 9.59
N ARG A 30 9.11 25.87 9.31
CA ARG A 30 8.95 26.99 8.36
C ARG A 30 9.60 28.30 8.87
N ASP A 31 9.73 28.45 10.18
CA ASP A 31 10.43 29.56 10.85
C ASP A 31 11.96 29.41 10.84
N GLY A 32 12.48 28.35 10.23
CA GLY A 32 13.91 28.07 10.14
C GLY A 32 14.49 27.34 11.34
N GLN A 33 13.72 27.12 12.42
CA GLN A 33 14.18 26.37 13.59
C GLN A 33 14.27 24.87 13.27
N TRP A 34 15.26 24.21 13.86
CA TRP A 34 15.42 22.76 13.78
C TRP A 34 14.78 22.10 14.99
N GLU A 35 14.07 21.01 14.74
CA GLU A 35 13.48 20.16 15.78
C GLU A 35 13.86 18.71 15.50
N THR A 36 14.29 17.98 16.54
CA THR A 36 14.48 16.54 16.46
C THR A 36 13.13 15.83 16.62
N GLN A 37 12.82 14.96 15.66
CA GLN A 37 11.62 14.14 15.61
C GLN A 37 11.98 12.65 15.59
N ILE A 38 11.10 11.83 16.15
CA ILE A 38 11.18 10.37 16.07
C ILE A 38 9.97 9.88 15.27
N ARG A 39 10.22 9.05 14.27
CA ARG A 39 9.18 8.42 13.45
C ARG A 39 9.40 6.92 13.41
N GLN A 40 8.30 6.18 13.33
CA GLN A 40 8.33 4.77 12.95
C GLN A 40 7.73 4.62 11.57
N THR A 41 8.36 3.83 10.73
CA THR A 41 7.90 3.52 9.36
C THR A 41 7.84 2.01 9.22
N TYR A 42 6.70 1.51 8.76
CA TYR A 42 6.51 0.09 8.48
C TYR A 42 6.49 -0.13 6.97
N ASP A 43 7.58 -0.69 6.47
CA ASP A 43 7.81 -0.92 5.04
C ASP A 43 7.33 -2.32 4.65
N ARG A 44 6.22 -2.36 3.91
CA ARG A 44 5.56 -3.58 3.44
C ARG A 44 5.68 -3.75 1.92
N GLY A 45 6.46 -2.89 1.25
CA GLY A 45 6.44 -2.74 -0.20
C GLY A 45 5.18 -2.04 -0.74
N ASP A 46 5.20 -1.78 -2.04
CA ASP A 46 4.08 -1.20 -2.78
C ASP A 46 3.15 -2.29 -3.32
N GLY A 47 1.93 -1.89 -3.67
CA GLY A 47 0.94 -2.77 -4.28
C GLY A 47 0.23 -2.12 -5.47
N ALA A 48 -0.49 -2.94 -6.23
CA ALA A 48 -1.39 -2.52 -7.30
C ALA A 48 -2.82 -2.94 -6.99
N VAL A 49 -3.78 -2.18 -7.49
CA VAL A 49 -5.22 -2.39 -7.29
C VAL A 49 -5.94 -2.20 -8.62
N ILE A 50 -6.94 -3.03 -8.91
CA ILE A 50 -7.81 -2.87 -10.07
C ILE A 50 -9.28 -3.02 -9.70
N LEU A 51 -10.12 -2.18 -10.30
CA LEU A 51 -11.58 -2.26 -10.19
C LEU A 51 -12.17 -2.51 -11.58
N PRO A 52 -12.38 -3.78 -11.98
CA PRO A 52 -12.99 -4.08 -13.26
C PRO A 52 -14.44 -3.60 -13.28
N TYR A 53 -14.80 -2.91 -14.35
CA TYR A 53 -16.15 -2.39 -14.58
C TYR A 53 -16.69 -2.91 -15.92
N ASP A 54 -17.90 -3.46 -15.89
CA ASP A 54 -18.66 -3.83 -17.08
C ASP A 54 -19.66 -2.69 -17.40
N PRO A 55 -19.42 -1.88 -18.46
CA PRO A 55 -20.29 -0.77 -18.80
C PRO A 55 -21.65 -1.20 -19.34
N LEU A 56 -21.78 -2.40 -19.90
CA LEU A 56 -23.05 -2.89 -20.44
C LEU A 56 -24.01 -3.29 -19.30
N ARG A 57 -23.47 -3.89 -18.24
CA ARG A 57 -24.23 -4.33 -17.07
C ARG A 57 -24.28 -3.29 -15.96
N SER A 58 -23.45 -2.26 -16.03
CA SER A 58 -23.26 -1.27 -14.96
C SER A 58 -22.88 -1.93 -13.63
N THR A 59 -21.95 -2.88 -13.68
CA THR A 59 -21.51 -3.66 -12.51
C THR A 59 -20.00 -3.65 -12.37
N VAL A 60 -19.53 -3.72 -11.13
CA VAL A 60 -18.11 -3.93 -10.81
C VAL A 60 -17.88 -5.36 -10.31
N LEU A 61 -16.67 -5.85 -10.51
CA LEU A 61 -16.22 -7.12 -9.93
C LEU A 61 -15.34 -6.85 -8.71
N LEU A 62 -15.64 -7.52 -7.60
CA LEU A 62 -14.98 -7.37 -6.31
C LEU A 62 -14.62 -8.75 -5.76
N VAL A 63 -13.64 -8.79 -4.85
CA VAL A 63 -13.29 -9.98 -4.08
C VAL A 63 -13.89 -9.93 -2.69
N ARG A 64 -14.00 -11.09 -2.05
CA ARG A 64 -14.36 -11.20 -0.63
C ARG A 64 -13.36 -12.08 0.10
N GLN A 65 -12.60 -11.51 1.03
CA GLN A 65 -11.45 -12.17 1.65
C GLN A 65 -11.38 -11.96 3.17
N PHE A 66 -10.86 -12.95 3.89
CA PHE A 66 -10.60 -12.81 5.32
C PHE A 66 -9.34 -11.95 5.54
N ARG A 67 -9.46 -10.90 6.36
CA ARG A 67 -8.35 -10.04 6.77
C ARG A 67 -8.22 -10.05 8.28
N TYR A 68 -7.19 -10.72 8.80
CA TYR A 68 -6.94 -10.80 10.23
C TYR A 68 -6.82 -9.44 10.94
N PRO A 69 -6.14 -8.41 10.37
CA PRO A 69 -6.11 -7.07 10.98
C PRO A 69 -7.49 -6.43 11.18
N ALA A 70 -8.43 -6.66 10.26
CA ALA A 70 -9.81 -6.18 10.40
C ALA A 70 -10.56 -7.00 11.48
N TYR A 71 -10.30 -8.30 11.55
CA TYR A 71 -10.88 -9.17 12.57
C TYR A 71 -10.53 -8.74 14.00
N VAL A 72 -9.24 -8.47 14.27
CA VAL A 72 -8.79 -8.07 15.62
C VAL A 72 -9.26 -6.67 16.02
N THR A 73 -9.66 -5.84 15.06
CA THR A 73 -10.27 -4.51 15.31
C THR A 73 -11.79 -4.56 15.42
N GLY A 74 -12.40 -5.74 15.31
CA GLY A 74 -13.83 -5.97 15.57
C GLY A 74 -14.67 -6.29 14.32
N HIS A 75 -14.11 -6.27 13.11
CA HIS A 75 -14.85 -6.64 11.91
C HIS A 75 -14.93 -8.16 11.77
N ARG A 76 -16.13 -8.74 11.97
CA ARG A 76 -16.31 -10.21 12.07
C ARG A 76 -16.65 -10.92 10.75
N GLU A 77 -16.62 -10.21 9.63
CA GLU A 77 -16.95 -10.76 8.32
C GLU A 77 -15.77 -10.53 7.37
N PRO A 78 -15.61 -11.34 6.31
CA PRO A 78 -14.66 -11.06 5.24
C PRO A 78 -14.88 -9.66 4.62
N LEU A 79 -13.80 -8.97 4.30
CA LEU A 79 -13.87 -7.67 3.62
C LEU A 79 -14.30 -7.86 2.17
N ILE A 80 -15.08 -6.91 1.66
CA ILE A 80 -15.33 -6.74 0.23
C ILE A 80 -14.32 -5.73 -0.29
N GLU A 81 -13.50 -6.12 -1.25
CA GLU A 81 -12.34 -5.35 -1.71
C GLU A 81 -12.28 -5.32 -3.24
N ALA A 82 -11.61 -4.31 -3.79
CA ALA A 82 -11.11 -4.39 -5.16
C ALA A 82 -9.97 -5.43 -5.21
N CYS A 83 -9.77 -6.09 -6.36
CA CYS A 83 -8.66 -7.02 -6.54
C CYS A 83 -7.34 -6.27 -6.39
N ALA A 84 -6.42 -6.80 -5.58
CA ALA A 84 -5.21 -6.10 -5.19
C ALA A 84 -4.11 -7.06 -4.75
N GLY A 85 -2.87 -6.76 -5.14
CA GLY A 85 -1.69 -7.57 -4.82
C GLY A 85 -0.45 -6.71 -4.58
N LEU A 86 0.56 -7.29 -3.94
CA LEU A 86 1.88 -6.66 -3.83
C LEU A 86 2.57 -6.66 -5.20
N LEU A 87 3.44 -5.68 -5.43
CA LEU A 87 4.21 -5.62 -6.68
C LEU A 87 5.28 -6.72 -6.76
N ASP A 88 5.85 -7.11 -5.62
CA ASP A 88 7.06 -7.91 -5.53
C ASP A 88 8.17 -7.33 -6.44
N GLU A 89 8.66 -8.11 -7.41
CA GLU A 89 9.66 -7.68 -8.39
C GLU A 89 9.06 -7.18 -9.72
N ASN A 90 7.72 -7.08 -9.81
CA ASN A 90 7.02 -6.73 -11.04
C ASN A 90 6.68 -5.24 -11.09
N ASP A 91 6.46 -4.73 -12.31
CA ASP A 91 5.80 -3.43 -12.48
C ASP A 91 4.30 -3.52 -12.12
N PRO A 92 3.64 -2.39 -11.80
CA PRO A 92 2.23 -2.37 -11.38
C PRO A 92 1.25 -3.03 -12.34
N GLU A 93 1.46 -2.91 -13.66
CA GLU A 93 0.53 -3.48 -14.64
C GLU A 93 0.68 -4.99 -14.73
N THR A 94 1.93 -5.48 -14.75
CA THR A 94 2.22 -6.92 -14.74
C THR A 94 1.67 -7.58 -13.47
N ALA A 95 1.92 -6.98 -12.29
CA ALA A 95 1.44 -7.50 -11.01
C ALA A 95 -0.09 -7.60 -10.99
N ILE A 96 -0.81 -6.53 -11.36
CA ILE A 96 -2.27 -6.51 -11.22
C ILE A 96 -3.00 -7.36 -12.25
N ARG A 97 -2.40 -7.59 -13.43
CA ARG A 97 -2.93 -8.55 -14.42
C ARG A 97 -2.86 -9.97 -13.89
N LYS A 98 -1.73 -10.33 -13.29
CA LYS A 98 -1.55 -11.64 -12.65
C LYS A 98 -2.56 -11.82 -11.51
N GLU A 99 -2.67 -10.83 -10.63
CA GLU A 99 -3.61 -10.88 -9.50
C GLU A 99 -5.07 -11.02 -9.98
N ALA A 100 -5.46 -10.30 -11.04
CA ALA A 100 -6.81 -10.42 -11.61
C ALA A 100 -7.08 -11.81 -12.19
N GLU A 101 -6.08 -12.47 -12.79
CA GLU A 101 -6.22 -13.86 -13.24
C GLU A 101 -6.36 -14.83 -12.05
N GLU A 102 -5.64 -14.60 -10.95
CA GLU A 102 -5.62 -15.48 -9.77
C GLU A 102 -6.85 -15.30 -8.87
N GLU A 103 -7.22 -14.07 -8.53
CA GLU A 103 -8.29 -13.78 -7.57
C GLU A 103 -9.68 -13.68 -8.22
N LEU A 104 -9.74 -13.15 -9.45
CA LEU A 104 -11.01 -12.94 -10.15
C LEU A 104 -11.30 -14.04 -11.17
N GLY A 105 -10.27 -14.73 -11.66
CA GLY A 105 -10.40 -15.67 -12.78
C GLY A 105 -10.59 -14.99 -14.14
N TYR A 106 -10.21 -13.72 -14.27
CA TYR A 106 -10.39 -12.94 -15.51
C TYR A 106 -9.06 -12.43 -16.06
N ARG A 107 -8.83 -12.67 -17.35
CA ARG A 107 -7.78 -11.99 -18.12
C ARG A 107 -8.29 -10.66 -18.64
N LEU A 108 -7.92 -9.58 -17.95
CA LEU A 108 -8.28 -8.22 -18.35
C LEU A 108 -7.45 -7.79 -19.57
N LYS A 109 -8.05 -7.03 -20.49
CA LYS A 109 -7.39 -6.54 -21.71
C LYS A 109 -6.91 -5.11 -21.52
N ASP A 110 -7.84 -4.17 -21.57
CA ASP A 110 -7.57 -2.75 -21.44
C ASP A 110 -7.56 -2.36 -19.95
N ILE A 111 -6.47 -1.73 -19.51
CA ILE A 111 -6.31 -1.23 -18.14
C ILE A 111 -5.95 0.25 -18.24
N GLU A 112 -6.60 1.06 -17.41
CA GLU A 112 -6.33 2.50 -17.30
C GLU A 112 -5.77 2.80 -15.91
N ARG A 113 -4.56 3.36 -15.85
CA ARG A 113 -3.99 3.84 -14.60
C ARG A 113 -4.66 5.15 -14.20
N LEU A 114 -5.28 5.16 -13.02
CA LEU A 114 -5.93 6.35 -12.49
C LEU A 114 -4.97 7.23 -11.67
N PHE A 115 -4.35 6.68 -10.63
CA PHE A 115 -3.46 7.41 -9.71
C PHE A 115 -2.64 6.44 -8.85
N SER A 116 -1.74 6.99 -8.03
CA SER A 116 -0.93 6.24 -7.05
C SER A 116 -1.00 6.95 -5.69
N PRO A 117 -1.87 6.49 -4.77
CA PRO A 117 -2.04 7.10 -3.47
C PRO A 117 -1.04 6.54 -2.45
N TYR A 118 -0.69 7.34 -1.44
CA TYR A 118 0.00 6.85 -0.24
C TYR A 118 -1.02 6.45 0.82
N MET A 119 -0.81 5.31 1.48
CA MET A 119 -1.61 4.88 2.63
C MET A 119 -1.00 5.41 3.93
N SER A 120 -1.85 5.86 4.86
CA SER A 120 -1.44 6.42 6.16
C SER A 120 -1.27 5.35 7.22
#